data_AF-A0A7Y5D414-F1
#
_entry.id   AF-A0A7Y5D414-F1
#
_cell.length_a   1.000
_cell.length_b   1.000
_cell.length_c   1.000
_cell.angle_alpha   90.00
_cell.angle_beta   90.00
_cell.angle_gamma   90.00
#
_symmetry.space_group_name_H-M   'P 1'
#
loop_
_entity.id
_entity.type
_entity.pdbx_description
1 polymer ?
#
loop_
_entity_poly.entity_id
_entity_poly.type
_entity_poly.pdbx_seq_one_letter_code
_entity_poly.pdbx_strand_id
1 'polypeptide(L)'
;MKGINLMRVSLKCTITIILWVGLNLAQAAATLPAVATANRCQDQAYVNKIHDLWNSRKPTYAAWIANSKDDSYNLYNVQIETNNLLIYAGRCHDTVILGELLSIYLPAIDTLKSMDYYQFYYYPSSARQTKRKLPKLSKMWLTKDTSIGTENILSSAQFLYLIADAINIISEIAPTERTPLMASLLTKYTPVLIDHYQRWIFDAVGPFQVRGWGCAVNGKYVETGMNHQKYLIKSLTKALGAGSSVSYCNAVTDTDMWIIAGVTKLIAASKKTTLNLSISAAAVTNYLNYIKLGVRLLETRTTLKDLNDFSGKIVQGANFDLGVWDDHEDYKYTGYELAEYPRFNDKDLKKYSKKNASWDISHARRFINVFQTLYENKTLLGLTFPSQAIMQGLANQFIYGTFNGDFDMPLFANFMDGSNGWFRVGYLGRVGFGYAPNDQSIAALTGGYGFLSEYNVDISKLFCKLEVMVNSKSANIRKHVIDHYESVYQNNYVKVRSADYTNLNNAETQSNFLSFYPALYNVSHSCP
;
A
#
# COMPACT_ATOMS: atom_id res chain seq x y z
N MET A 1 6.58 -14.50 83.65
CA MET A 1 6.57 -14.97 82.24
C MET A 1 6.73 -13.76 81.33
N LYS A 2 7.62 -13.89 80.33
CA LYS A 2 8.01 -12.97 79.23
C LYS A 2 6.93 -11.90 78.91
N GLY A 3 7.19 -10.60 78.85
CA GLY A 3 8.38 -9.88 78.38
C GLY A 3 8.03 -9.19 77.05
N ILE A 4 7.55 -7.95 77.13
CA ILE A 4 7.10 -7.07 76.04
C ILE A 4 8.25 -6.80 75.06
N ASN A 5 7.99 -6.91 73.75
CA ASN A 5 8.88 -6.40 72.71
C ASN A 5 8.05 -5.63 71.66
N LEU A 6 8.09 -4.29 71.75
CA LEU A 6 7.63 -3.37 70.72
C LEU A 6 8.67 -3.32 69.60
N MET A 7 8.34 -3.83 68.41
CA MET A 7 9.15 -3.63 67.21
C MET A 7 8.67 -2.38 66.47
N ARG A 8 9.45 -1.31 66.56
CA ARG A 8 9.36 -0.13 65.69
C ARG A 8 9.85 -0.51 64.30
N VAL A 9 8.97 -0.53 63.30
CA VAL A 9 9.37 -0.55 61.89
C VAL A 9 9.51 0.90 61.43
N SER A 10 10.76 1.32 61.26
CA SER A 10 11.15 2.60 60.66
C SER A 10 10.92 2.52 59.15
N LEU A 11 9.90 3.22 58.66
CA LEU A 11 9.66 3.43 57.24
C LEU A 11 10.58 4.56 56.75
N LYS A 12 11.82 4.22 56.35
CA LYS A 12 12.68 5.15 55.62
C LYS A 12 12.14 5.29 54.19
N CYS A 13 11.41 6.37 53.97
CA CYS A 13 10.99 6.83 52.65
C CYS A 13 12.21 7.42 51.92
N THR A 14 12.91 6.60 51.14
CA THR A 14 13.99 7.07 50.27
C THR A 14 13.37 7.60 48.99
N ILE A 15 13.09 8.90 48.96
CA ILE A 15 12.76 9.63 47.73
C ILE A 15 14.02 9.63 46.87
N THR A 16 14.07 8.75 45.87
CA THR A 16 15.06 8.84 44.81
C THR A 16 14.57 9.88 43.81
N ILE A 17 15.05 11.11 43.94
CA ILE A 17 14.91 12.13 42.90
C ILE A 17 15.81 11.70 41.74
N ILE A 18 15.22 11.02 40.75
CA ILE A 18 15.86 10.83 39.45
C ILE A 18 15.81 12.19 38.76
N LEU A 19 16.89 12.97 38.90
CA LEU A 19 17.18 14.10 38.05
C LEU A 19 17.41 13.57 36.63
N TRP A 20 16.34 13.58 35.84
CA TRP A 20 16.40 13.39 34.40
C TRP A 20 17.07 14.63 33.82
N VAL A 21 18.41 14.62 33.74
CA VAL A 21 19.16 15.56 32.93
C VAL A 21 18.76 15.28 31.49
N GLY A 22 17.82 16.07 30.98
CA GLY A 22 17.44 16.07 29.58
C GLY A 22 18.64 16.48 28.75
N LEU A 23 19.45 15.50 28.33
CA LEU A 23 20.29 15.66 27.16
C LEU A 23 19.34 15.81 25.97
N ASN A 24 19.01 17.06 25.65
CA ASN A 24 18.52 17.42 24.32
C ASN A 24 19.66 17.17 23.34
N LEU A 25 19.81 15.92 22.92
CA LEU A 25 20.49 15.58 21.67
C LEU A 25 19.58 16.08 20.54
N ALA A 26 19.60 17.38 20.31
CA ALA A 26 19.22 17.94 19.03
C ALA A 26 20.26 17.41 18.02
N GLN A 27 20.02 16.21 17.49
CA GLN A 27 20.69 15.79 16.27
C GLN A 27 20.34 16.85 15.24
N ALA A 28 21.32 17.68 14.89
CA ALA A 28 21.24 18.54 13.74
C ALA A 28 20.95 17.60 12.56
N ALA A 29 19.68 17.54 12.13
CA ALA A 29 19.30 16.82 10.95
C ALA A 29 20.05 17.51 9.82
N ALA A 30 21.16 16.93 9.40
CA ALA A 30 21.90 17.39 8.24
C ALA A 30 20.87 17.41 7.10
N THR A 31 20.49 18.61 6.67
CA THR A 31 19.65 18.78 5.49
C THR A 31 20.47 18.24 4.34
N LEU A 32 20.16 17.02 3.90
CA LEU A 32 20.76 16.46 2.70
C LEU A 32 20.56 17.51 1.59
N PRO A 33 21.63 17.87 0.85
CA PRO A 33 21.47 18.78 -0.27
C PRO A 33 20.41 18.18 -1.19
N ALA A 34 19.38 18.96 -1.51
CA ALA A 34 18.39 18.55 -2.49
C ALA A 34 19.15 18.20 -3.77
N VAL A 35 19.15 16.92 -4.14
CA VAL A 35 19.75 16.49 -5.39
C VAL A 35 18.84 17.05 -6.47
N ALA A 36 19.27 18.13 -7.14
CA ALA A 36 18.55 18.70 -8.26
C ALA A 36 18.63 17.72 -9.43
N THR A 37 17.74 16.73 -9.44
CA THR A 37 17.53 15.82 -10.56
C THR A 37 16.82 16.57 -11.68
N ALA A 38 17.32 16.45 -12.91
CA ALA A 38 16.67 17.01 -14.08
C ALA A 38 15.30 16.34 -14.26
N ASN A 39 14.22 17.09 -13.98
CA ASN A 39 12.85 16.61 -14.05
C ASN A 39 12.47 16.21 -15.49
N ARG A 40 12.07 14.94 -15.72
CA ARG A 40 11.65 14.40 -17.03
C ARG A 40 10.34 14.97 -17.55
N CYS A 41 9.59 15.71 -16.75
CA CYS A 41 8.36 16.38 -17.21
C CYS A 41 8.60 17.35 -18.40
N GLN A 42 9.84 17.80 -18.64
CA GLN A 42 10.19 18.71 -19.73
C GLN A 42 10.73 18.02 -20.99
N ASP A 43 10.98 16.70 -20.96
CA ASP A 43 11.39 15.94 -22.13
C ASP A 43 10.17 15.46 -22.91
N GLN A 44 9.95 16.09 -24.06
CA GLN A 44 8.81 15.81 -24.91
C GLN A 44 8.79 14.36 -25.41
N ALA A 45 9.94 13.71 -25.63
CA ALA A 45 9.98 12.32 -26.07
C ALA A 45 9.48 11.38 -24.97
N TYR A 46 9.90 11.63 -23.73
CA TYR A 46 9.42 10.91 -22.56
C TYR A 46 7.93 11.15 -22.30
N VAL A 47 7.45 12.41 -22.38
CA VAL A 47 6.03 12.75 -22.24
C VAL A 47 5.19 12.05 -23.31
N ASN A 48 5.58 12.15 -24.59
CA ASN A 48 4.86 11.51 -25.70
C ASN A 48 4.77 9.99 -25.52
N LYS A 49 5.84 9.35 -25.05
CA LYS A 49 5.86 7.91 -24.78
C LYS A 49 4.80 7.50 -23.74
N ILE A 50 4.62 8.29 -22.68
CA ILE A 50 3.58 8.05 -21.67
C ILE A 50 2.18 8.24 -22.29
N HIS A 51 1.99 9.30 -23.09
CA HIS A 51 0.73 9.58 -23.77
C HIS A 51 0.35 8.47 -24.75
N ASP A 52 1.29 7.96 -25.54
CA ASP A 52 1.05 6.87 -26.49
C ASP A 52 0.62 5.58 -25.77
N LEU A 53 1.31 5.21 -24.68
CA LEU A 53 0.94 4.06 -23.85
C LEU A 53 -0.45 4.23 -23.24
N TRP A 54 -0.75 5.43 -22.74
CA TRP A 54 -2.06 5.75 -22.19
C TRP A 54 -3.15 5.63 -23.25
N ASN A 55 -2.97 6.23 -24.42
CA ASN A 55 -3.94 6.19 -25.51
C ASN A 55 -4.25 4.75 -25.95
N SER A 56 -3.25 3.87 -25.97
CA SER A 56 -3.43 2.45 -26.29
C SER A 56 -4.26 1.71 -25.22
N ARG A 57 -4.04 2.00 -23.93
CA ARG A 57 -4.70 1.28 -22.82
C ARG A 57 -6.02 1.88 -22.36
N LYS A 58 -6.25 3.17 -22.59
CA LYS A 58 -7.44 3.93 -22.19
C LYS A 58 -8.77 3.20 -22.49
N PRO A 59 -8.99 2.59 -23.68
CA PRO A 59 -10.23 1.83 -23.95
C PRO A 59 -10.44 0.63 -23.00
N THR A 60 -9.36 -0.02 -22.55
CA THR A 60 -9.45 -1.15 -21.61
C THR A 60 -9.93 -0.67 -20.25
N TYR A 61 -9.38 0.44 -19.74
CA TYR A 61 -9.79 1.02 -18.47
C TYR A 61 -11.23 1.53 -18.51
N ALA A 62 -11.65 2.13 -19.62
CA ALA A 62 -13.05 2.51 -19.83
C ALA A 62 -13.99 1.29 -19.72
N ALA A 63 -13.61 0.17 -20.35
CA ALA A 63 -14.37 -1.08 -20.27
C ALA A 63 -14.43 -1.66 -18.85
N TRP A 64 -13.32 -1.64 -18.11
CA TRP A 64 -13.29 -2.05 -16.70
C TRP A 64 -14.20 -1.18 -15.83
N ILE A 65 -14.16 0.14 -15.99
CA ILE A 65 -15.07 1.03 -15.27
C ILE A 65 -16.53 0.72 -15.61
N ALA A 66 -16.88 0.56 -16.88
CA ALA A 66 -18.25 0.22 -17.29
C ALA A 66 -18.74 -1.12 -16.68
N ASN A 67 -17.82 -2.10 -16.57
CA ASN A 67 -18.10 -3.43 -16.02
C ASN A 67 -18.01 -3.50 -14.49
N SER A 68 -17.62 -2.42 -13.81
CA SER A 68 -17.52 -2.39 -12.34
C SER A 68 -18.87 -2.54 -11.61
N LYS A 69 -19.99 -2.37 -12.32
CA LYS A 69 -21.35 -2.68 -11.83
C LYS A 69 -21.59 -4.16 -11.55
N ASP A 70 -20.84 -5.03 -12.23
CA ASP A 70 -20.93 -6.49 -12.16
C ASP A 70 -19.76 -7.06 -11.35
N ASP A 71 -18.57 -6.48 -11.50
CA ASP A 71 -17.40 -6.87 -10.72
C ASP A 71 -16.60 -5.64 -10.25
N SER A 72 -16.73 -5.34 -8.96
CA SER A 72 -15.98 -4.24 -8.33
C SER A 72 -14.46 -4.44 -8.37
N TYR A 73 -13.94 -5.65 -8.62
CA TYR A 73 -12.51 -5.90 -8.80
C TYR A 73 -11.92 -5.15 -10.01
N ASN A 74 -12.76 -4.77 -10.99
CA ASN A 74 -12.33 -3.87 -12.06
C ASN A 74 -11.83 -2.51 -11.52
N LEU A 75 -12.41 -2.00 -10.43
CA LEU A 75 -11.96 -0.76 -9.79
C LEU A 75 -10.58 -0.93 -9.13
N TYR A 76 -10.35 -2.12 -8.56
CA TYR A 76 -9.04 -2.50 -8.01
C TYR A 76 -7.97 -2.48 -9.11
N ASN A 77 -8.24 -3.07 -10.27
CA ASN A 77 -7.32 -3.09 -11.41
C ASN A 77 -7.04 -1.70 -11.98
N VAL A 78 -8.10 -0.88 -12.17
CA VAL A 78 -7.93 0.52 -12.63
C VAL A 78 -6.99 1.26 -11.70
N GLN A 79 -7.20 1.20 -10.38
CA GLN A 79 -6.29 1.89 -9.47
C GLN A 79 -4.85 1.38 -9.58
N ILE A 80 -4.62 0.07 -9.63
CA ILE A 80 -3.26 -0.46 -9.73
C ILE A 80 -2.52 0.07 -10.94
N GLU A 81 -3.19 0.12 -12.10
CA GLU A 81 -2.54 0.43 -13.37
C GLU A 81 -2.47 1.92 -13.68
N THR A 82 -3.30 2.76 -13.06
CA THR A 82 -3.35 4.20 -13.36
C THR A 82 -2.89 5.10 -12.22
N ASN A 83 -2.62 4.56 -11.02
CA ASN A 83 -2.23 5.39 -9.87
C ASN A 83 -0.89 6.11 -10.08
N ASN A 84 0.13 5.43 -10.59
CA ASN A 84 1.43 6.08 -10.84
C ASN A 84 1.29 7.17 -11.92
N LEU A 85 0.43 6.95 -12.92
CA LEU A 85 0.12 7.93 -13.95
C LEU A 85 -0.61 9.16 -13.40
N LEU A 86 -1.52 8.98 -12.44
CA LEU A 86 -2.19 10.09 -11.75
C LEU A 86 -1.20 10.93 -10.93
N ILE A 87 -0.31 10.27 -10.17
CA ILE A 87 0.75 10.94 -9.40
C ILE A 87 1.65 11.75 -10.35
N TYR A 88 2.10 11.13 -11.44
CA TYR A 88 2.85 11.79 -12.50
C TYR A 88 2.13 13.02 -13.05
N ALA A 89 0.85 12.89 -13.41
CA ALA A 89 0.09 14.00 -13.97
C ALA A 89 0.01 15.19 -13.00
N GLY A 90 -0.15 14.93 -11.70
CA GLY A 90 -0.08 15.96 -10.66
C GLY A 90 1.31 16.60 -10.54
N ARG A 91 2.36 15.78 -10.46
CA ARG A 91 3.75 16.24 -10.27
C ARG A 91 4.33 16.99 -11.47
N CYS A 92 3.92 16.60 -12.68
CA CYS A 92 4.33 17.24 -13.92
C CYS A 92 3.39 18.35 -14.38
N HIS A 93 2.29 18.60 -13.67
CA HIS A 93 1.22 19.49 -14.12
C HIS A 93 0.71 19.13 -15.54
N ASP A 94 0.69 17.84 -15.88
CA ASP A 94 0.17 17.32 -17.15
C ASP A 94 -1.36 17.31 -17.11
N THR A 95 -1.95 18.47 -17.37
CA THR A 95 -3.41 18.67 -17.33
C THR A 95 -4.16 17.88 -18.39
N VAL A 96 -3.49 17.46 -19.47
CA VAL A 96 -4.05 16.62 -20.52
C VAL A 96 -4.30 15.21 -19.98
N ILE A 97 -3.25 14.54 -19.49
CA ILE A 97 -3.39 13.19 -18.90
C ILE A 97 -4.31 13.22 -17.69
N LEU A 98 -4.20 14.25 -16.84
CA LEU A 98 -5.12 14.40 -15.71
C LEU A 98 -6.58 14.43 -16.20
N GLY A 99 -6.92 15.30 -17.16
CA GLY A 99 -8.27 15.40 -17.71
C GLY A 99 -8.78 14.07 -18.30
N GLU A 100 -7.92 13.34 -18.99
CA GLU A 100 -8.28 12.05 -19.57
C GLU A 100 -8.47 10.96 -18.51
N LEU A 101 -7.65 10.91 -17.47
CA LEU A 101 -7.87 10.03 -16.32
C LEU A 101 -9.22 10.31 -15.65
N LEU A 102 -9.56 11.59 -15.43
CA LEU A 102 -10.84 11.96 -14.85
C LEU A 102 -12.02 11.52 -15.74
N SER A 103 -11.85 11.55 -17.07
CA SER A 103 -12.87 11.06 -18.01
C SER A 103 -13.13 9.55 -17.89
N ILE A 104 -12.13 8.78 -17.44
CA ILE A 104 -12.27 7.34 -17.14
C ILE A 104 -12.84 7.12 -15.74
N TYR A 105 -12.43 7.90 -14.75
CA TYR A 105 -12.87 7.72 -13.36
C TYR A 105 -14.32 8.14 -13.13
N LEU A 106 -14.77 9.22 -13.78
CA LEU A 106 -16.10 9.81 -13.54
C LEU A 106 -17.26 8.83 -13.77
N PRO A 107 -17.30 8.05 -14.86
CA PRO A 107 -18.38 7.10 -15.12
C PRO A 107 -18.54 5.99 -14.06
N ALA A 108 -17.54 5.72 -13.22
CA ALA A 108 -17.68 4.69 -12.18
C ALA A 108 -18.77 5.03 -11.16
N ILE A 109 -19.16 6.30 -11.02
CA ILE A 109 -20.27 6.70 -10.14
C ILE A 109 -21.61 6.10 -10.58
N ASP A 110 -21.79 5.88 -11.88
CA ASP A 110 -23.04 5.36 -12.46
C ASP A 110 -23.19 3.84 -12.26
N THR A 111 -22.15 3.20 -11.75
CA THR A 111 -22.12 1.75 -11.45
C THR A 111 -22.46 1.44 -10.00
N LEU A 112 -22.58 2.47 -9.16
CA LEU A 112 -22.98 2.34 -7.75
C LEU A 112 -24.43 1.83 -7.65
N LYS A 113 -24.65 0.93 -6.69
CA LYS A 113 -25.98 0.40 -6.35
C LYS A 113 -26.41 0.91 -4.97
N SER A 114 -27.68 1.25 -4.84
CA SER A 114 -28.25 1.67 -3.56
C SER A 114 -28.57 0.45 -2.69
N MET A 115 -27.98 0.40 -1.50
CA MET A 115 -28.12 -0.69 -0.53
C MET A 115 -28.37 -0.14 0.86
N ASP A 116 -29.14 -0.85 1.65
CA ASP A 116 -29.47 -0.50 3.04
C ASP A 116 -28.99 -1.57 4.03
N TYR A 117 -28.06 -2.44 3.62
CA TYR A 117 -27.35 -3.38 4.48
C TYR A 117 -25.95 -3.70 3.95
N TYR A 118 -25.09 -4.16 4.85
CA TYR A 118 -23.92 -4.95 4.51
C TYR A 118 -24.24 -6.44 4.45
N GLN A 119 -23.60 -7.16 3.55
CA GLN A 119 -23.55 -8.61 3.54
C GLN A 119 -22.17 -9.10 4.01
N PHE A 120 -22.17 -10.00 4.98
CA PHE A 120 -20.96 -10.56 5.58
C PHE A 120 -20.90 -12.05 5.40
N TYR A 121 -19.72 -12.55 5.04
CA TYR A 121 -19.40 -13.96 5.15
C TYR A 121 -18.76 -14.27 6.51
N TYR A 122 -19.19 -15.36 7.13
CA TYR A 122 -18.55 -15.94 8.31
C TYR A 122 -18.01 -17.31 7.92
N TYR A 123 -16.77 -17.58 8.32
CA TYR A 123 -16.10 -18.86 8.10
C TYR A 123 -15.58 -19.49 9.41
N PRO A 124 -16.46 -19.94 10.32
CA PRO A 124 -16.10 -21.03 11.22
C PRO A 124 -16.83 -22.29 10.73
N SER A 125 -16.09 -23.22 10.10
CA SER A 125 -16.54 -24.53 9.59
C SER A 125 -17.59 -24.58 8.47
N SER A 126 -18.47 -23.59 8.32
CA SER A 126 -19.37 -23.45 7.16
C SER A 126 -19.58 -21.98 6.80
N ALA A 127 -19.60 -21.68 5.49
CA ALA A 127 -19.85 -20.33 5.00
C ALA A 127 -21.27 -19.90 5.39
N ARG A 128 -21.39 -18.90 6.26
CA ARG A 128 -22.69 -18.26 6.58
C ARG A 128 -22.69 -16.85 6.07
N GLN A 129 -23.81 -16.42 5.49
CA GLN A 129 -24.04 -15.03 5.14
C GLN A 129 -24.95 -14.37 6.18
N THR A 130 -24.57 -13.20 6.69
CA THR A 130 -25.52 -12.35 7.44
C THR A 130 -25.65 -10.99 6.81
N LYS A 131 -26.85 -10.43 6.88
CA LYS A 131 -27.11 -9.04 6.54
C LYS A 131 -27.10 -8.18 7.80
N ARG A 132 -26.51 -6.99 7.73
CA ARG A 132 -26.59 -5.98 8.79
C ARG A 132 -27.13 -4.69 8.20
N LYS A 133 -28.28 -4.25 8.70
CA LYS A 133 -28.95 -3.02 8.26
C LYS A 133 -28.03 -1.81 8.45
N LEU A 134 -27.93 -0.97 7.42
CA LEU A 134 -27.29 0.34 7.46
C LEU A 134 -28.27 1.38 8.02
N PRO A 135 -27.78 2.44 8.68
CA PRO A 135 -28.63 3.49 9.22
C PRO A 135 -29.41 4.26 8.14
N LYS A 136 -28.93 4.22 6.90
CA LYS A 136 -29.54 4.86 5.72
C LYS A 136 -29.25 4.08 4.45
N LEU A 137 -30.03 4.36 3.40
CA LEU A 137 -29.73 3.90 2.04
C LEU A 137 -28.39 4.52 1.59
N SER A 138 -27.44 3.69 1.19
CA SER A 138 -26.07 4.08 0.83
C SER A 138 -25.74 3.58 -0.58
N LYS A 139 -24.88 4.29 -1.31
CA LYS A 139 -24.46 3.90 -2.66
C LYS A 139 -23.13 3.15 -2.56
N MET A 140 -23.06 1.94 -3.13
CA MET A 140 -21.94 1.02 -2.93
C MET A 140 -21.61 0.30 -4.25
N TRP A 141 -20.33 -0.01 -4.47
CA TRP A 141 -19.93 -0.92 -5.56
C TRP A 141 -20.05 -2.36 -5.10
N LEU A 142 -20.79 -3.18 -5.83
CA LEU A 142 -21.06 -4.56 -5.45
C LEU A 142 -20.46 -5.53 -6.47
N THR A 143 -19.83 -6.60 -6.00
CA THR A 143 -19.45 -7.74 -6.84
C THR A 143 -20.62 -8.73 -6.91
N LYS A 144 -20.91 -9.25 -8.10
CA LYS A 144 -22.00 -10.19 -8.40
C LYS A 144 -21.74 -11.63 -7.93
N ASP A 145 -20.88 -11.82 -6.93
CA ASP A 145 -20.56 -13.15 -6.39
C ASP A 145 -21.79 -13.89 -5.81
N THR A 146 -22.87 -13.14 -5.57
CA THR A 146 -24.14 -13.60 -5.03
C THR A 146 -25.32 -12.92 -5.72
N SER A 147 -26.50 -13.51 -5.59
CA SER A 147 -27.77 -12.91 -6.06
C SER A 147 -28.09 -11.56 -5.41
N ILE A 148 -27.37 -11.19 -4.36
CA ILE A 148 -27.62 -10.03 -3.50
C ILE A 148 -26.51 -8.97 -3.62
N GLY A 149 -25.30 -9.40 -4.01
CA GLY A 149 -24.11 -8.55 -4.16
C GLY A 149 -23.43 -8.23 -2.83
N THR A 150 -22.09 -8.22 -2.83
CA THR A 150 -21.28 -7.85 -1.66
C THR A 150 -20.33 -6.71 -2.02
N GLU A 151 -20.18 -5.71 -1.15
CA GLU A 151 -19.15 -4.67 -1.32
C GLU A 151 -17.76 -5.27 -1.01
N ASN A 152 -16.87 -5.29 -2.00
CA ASN A 152 -15.47 -5.60 -1.77
C ASN A 152 -14.77 -4.34 -1.27
N ILE A 153 -14.61 -4.24 0.06
CA ILE A 153 -14.05 -3.03 0.71
C ILE A 153 -12.65 -2.72 0.19
N LEU A 154 -11.82 -3.73 -0.09
CA LEU A 154 -10.48 -3.50 -0.65
C LEU A 154 -10.57 -2.80 -2.00
N SER A 155 -11.35 -3.34 -2.94
CA SER A 155 -11.52 -2.74 -4.27
C SER A 155 -12.07 -1.31 -4.19
N SER A 156 -13.10 -1.09 -3.36
CA SER A 156 -13.70 0.23 -3.19
C SER A 156 -12.75 1.22 -2.51
N ALA A 157 -12.08 0.84 -1.41
CA ALA A 157 -11.17 1.73 -0.70
C ALA A 157 -9.96 2.12 -1.55
N GLN A 158 -9.42 1.17 -2.32
CA GLN A 158 -8.32 1.42 -3.23
C GLN A 158 -8.72 2.43 -4.32
N PHE A 159 -9.86 2.23 -4.99
CA PHE A 159 -10.35 3.19 -5.98
C PHE A 159 -10.72 4.55 -5.37
N LEU A 160 -11.31 4.59 -4.18
CA LEU A 160 -11.62 5.85 -3.50
C LEU A 160 -10.37 6.62 -3.07
N TYR A 161 -9.26 5.94 -2.76
CA TYR A 161 -7.96 6.58 -2.59
C TYR A 161 -7.54 7.30 -3.88
N LEU A 162 -7.63 6.63 -5.04
CA LEU A 162 -7.33 7.23 -6.36
C LEU A 162 -8.15 8.50 -6.63
N ILE A 163 -9.45 8.46 -6.33
CA ILE A 163 -10.33 9.63 -6.46
C ILE A 163 -9.95 10.74 -5.48
N ALA A 164 -9.65 10.40 -4.22
CA ALA A 164 -9.24 11.38 -3.22
C ALA A 164 -7.91 12.05 -3.59
N ASP A 165 -6.96 11.31 -4.16
CA ASP A 165 -5.69 11.86 -4.64
C ASP A 165 -5.91 12.79 -5.85
N ALA A 166 -6.78 12.43 -6.79
CA ALA A 166 -7.17 13.31 -7.89
C ALA A 166 -7.80 14.63 -7.39
N ILE A 167 -8.69 14.58 -6.39
CA ILE A 167 -9.26 15.78 -5.76
C ILE A 167 -8.16 16.62 -5.09
N ASN A 168 -7.20 15.98 -4.42
CA ASN A 168 -6.08 16.68 -3.81
C ASN A 168 -5.16 17.34 -4.85
N ILE A 169 -4.91 16.71 -6.00
CA ILE A 169 -4.17 17.32 -7.12
C ILE A 169 -4.94 18.53 -7.66
N ILE A 170 -6.24 18.40 -7.92
CA ILE A 170 -7.09 19.51 -8.42
C ILE A 170 -7.10 20.70 -7.44
N SER A 171 -6.97 20.44 -6.13
CA SER A 171 -6.91 21.49 -5.11
C SER A 171 -5.66 22.38 -5.22
N GLU A 172 -4.60 21.90 -5.88
CA GLU A 172 -3.37 22.66 -6.12
C GLU A 172 -3.44 23.47 -7.42
N ILE A 173 -4.38 23.12 -8.32
CA ILE A 173 -4.63 23.85 -9.57
C ILE A 173 -5.47 25.10 -9.28
N ALA A 174 -5.08 26.23 -9.84
CA ALA A 174 -5.80 27.49 -9.67
C ALA A 174 -7.25 27.36 -10.18
N PRO A 175 -8.26 27.94 -9.50
CA PRO A 175 -9.66 27.81 -9.91
C PRO A 175 -9.93 28.15 -11.38
N THR A 176 -9.21 29.13 -11.94
CA THR A 176 -9.32 29.58 -13.34
C THR A 176 -8.77 28.59 -14.36
N GLU A 177 -7.92 27.66 -13.94
CA GLU A 177 -7.27 26.65 -14.80
C GLU A 177 -7.99 25.30 -14.72
N ARG A 178 -9.00 25.16 -13.85
CA ARG A 178 -9.73 23.91 -13.69
C ARG A 178 -10.68 23.67 -14.86
N THR A 179 -10.61 22.46 -15.41
CA THR A 179 -11.50 22.05 -16.51
C THR A 179 -12.90 21.68 -16.00
N PRO A 180 -13.93 21.64 -16.87
CA PRO A 180 -15.27 21.16 -16.50
C PRO A 180 -15.28 19.73 -15.94
N LEU A 181 -14.35 18.88 -16.37
CA LEU A 181 -14.20 17.52 -15.82
C LEU A 181 -13.70 17.54 -14.37
N MET A 182 -12.75 18.42 -14.05
CA MET A 182 -12.28 18.61 -12.68
C MET A 182 -13.41 19.08 -11.76
N ALA A 183 -14.18 20.09 -12.21
CA ALA A 183 -15.34 20.58 -11.48
C ALA A 183 -16.42 19.49 -11.29
N SER A 184 -16.65 18.67 -12.32
CA SER A 184 -17.59 17.55 -12.27
C SER A 184 -17.15 16.47 -11.28
N LEU A 185 -15.86 16.11 -11.29
CA LEU A 185 -15.30 15.16 -10.34
C LEU A 185 -15.46 15.65 -8.90
N LEU A 186 -15.07 16.90 -8.61
CA LEU A 186 -15.22 17.52 -7.29
C LEU A 186 -16.68 17.46 -6.81
N THR A 187 -17.62 17.86 -7.66
CA THR A 187 -19.04 17.92 -7.30
C THR A 187 -19.65 16.54 -7.09
N LYS A 188 -19.34 15.59 -7.98
CA LYS A 188 -19.99 14.26 -7.98
C LYS A 188 -19.35 13.28 -7.00
N TYR A 189 -18.03 13.26 -6.87
CA TYR A 189 -17.34 12.28 -6.03
C TYR A 189 -17.13 12.71 -4.59
N THR A 190 -17.08 14.02 -4.28
CA THR A 190 -16.92 14.45 -2.88
C THR A 190 -18.00 13.86 -1.95
N PRO A 191 -19.31 13.89 -2.31
CA PRO A 191 -20.34 13.23 -1.50
C PRO A 191 -20.17 11.70 -1.42
N VAL A 192 -19.70 11.05 -2.49
CA VAL A 192 -19.47 9.59 -2.51
C VAL A 192 -18.34 9.19 -1.57
N LEU A 193 -17.23 9.94 -1.57
CA LEU A 193 -16.11 9.75 -0.64
C LEU A 193 -16.55 9.93 0.81
N ILE A 194 -17.25 11.03 1.09
CA ILE A 194 -17.76 11.31 2.44
C ILE A 194 -18.69 10.20 2.91
N ASP A 195 -19.60 9.72 2.05
CA ASP A 195 -20.53 8.64 2.39
C ASP A 195 -19.81 7.33 2.75
N HIS A 196 -18.86 6.89 1.90
CA HIS A 196 -18.12 5.65 2.16
C HIS A 196 -17.24 5.76 3.40
N TYR A 197 -16.45 6.83 3.55
CA TYR A 197 -15.58 6.99 4.70
C TYR A 197 -16.36 7.16 6.00
N GLN A 198 -17.46 7.93 6.01
CA GLN A 198 -18.31 8.07 7.19
C GLN A 198 -18.86 6.70 7.62
N ARG A 199 -19.41 5.96 6.65
CA ARG A 199 -20.02 4.65 6.88
C ARG A 199 -19.00 3.60 7.35
N TRP A 200 -17.82 3.56 6.74
CA TRP A 200 -16.79 2.61 7.13
C TRP A 200 -16.17 2.96 8.48
N ILE A 201 -15.94 4.23 8.78
CA ILE A 201 -15.11 4.65 9.90
C ILE A 201 -15.93 4.88 11.17
N PHE A 202 -17.09 5.50 11.06
CA PHE A 202 -17.81 6.07 12.22
C PHE A 202 -19.19 5.48 12.48
N ASP A 203 -19.86 4.92 11.47
CA ASP A 203 -21.20 4.34 11.70
C ASP A 203 -21.13 3.18 12.70
N ALA A 204 -22.25 2.89 13.37
CA ALA A 204 -22.29 1.85 14.40
C ALA A 204 -22.04 0.44 13.85
N VAL A 205 -22.37 0.22 12.57
CA VAL A 205 -22.17 -1.04 11.85
C VAL A 205 -21.15 -0.79 10.75
N GLY A 206 -20.01 -1.47 10.81
CA GLY A 206 -19.00 -1.42 9.76
C GLY A 206 -18.66 -2.79 9.20
N PRO A 207 -17.89 -2.82 8.09
CA PRO A 207 -17.62 -4.07 7.41
C PRO A 207 -16.49 -4.92 8.02
N PHE A 208 -15.88 -4.46 9.10
CA PHE A 208 -14.60 -5.00 9.56
C PHE A 208 -14.80 -6.12 10.59
N GLN A 209 -14.11 -7.24 10.34
CA GLN A 209 -14.06 -8.41 11.23
C GLN A 209 -12.84 -9.28 10.91
N VAL A 210 -12.34 -9.98 11.92
CA VAL A 210 -11.24 -10.96 11.79
C VAL A 210 -11.68 -12.38 12.13
N ARG A 211 -13.00 -12.63 12.25
CA ARG A 211 -13.50 -13.92 12.71
C ARG A 211 -13.22 -15.05 11.72
N GLY A 212 -13.30 -14.78 10.42
CA GLY A 212 -12.96 -15.74 9.36
C GLY A 212 -11.48 -16.16 9.36
N TRP A 213 -10.62 -15.42 10.07
CA TRP A 213 -9.21 -15.72 10.24
C TRP A 213 -8.93 -16.60 11.47
N GLY A 214 -9.97 -17.02 12.20
CA GLY A 214 -9.82 -17.79 13.44
C GLY A 214 -9.42 -16.94 14.66
N CYS A 215 -9.49 -15.62 14.55
CA CYS A 215 -8.98 -14.72 15.57
C CYS A 215 -9.83 -14.68 16.84
N ALA A 216 -9.16 -14.90 17.97
CA ALA A 216 -9.76 -14.94 19.29
C ALA A 216 -8.90 -14.24 20.35
N VAL A 217 -9.53 -13.79 21.43
CA VAL A 217 -8.86 -13.29 22.63
C VAL A 217 -9.32 -14.15 23.79
N ASN A 218 -8.38 -14.86 24.43
CA ASN A 218 -8.67 -15.78 25.53
C ASN A 218 -9.75 -16.83 25.17
N GLY A 219 -9.64 -17.43 23.99
CA GLY A 219 -10.57 -18.45 23.49
C GLY A 219 -11.93 -17.92 23.02
N LYS A 220 -12.18 -16.60 23.11
CA LYS A 220 -13.43 -15.98 22.64
C LYS A 220 -13.20 -15.24 21.34
N TYR A 221 -14.04 -15.51 20.34
CA TYR A 221 -13.99 -14.78 19.07
C TYR A 221 -14.13 -13.28 19.30
N VAL A 222 -13.35 -12.51 18.52
CA VAL A 222 -13.46 -11.06 18.52
C VAL A 222 -14.80 -10.63 17.92
N GLU A 223 -15.27 -9.49 18.40
CA GLU A 223 -16.46 -8.81 17.87
C GLU A 223 -16.40 -8.67 16.34
N THR A 224 -17.56 -8.78 15.70
CA THR A 224 -17.73 -8.65 14.24
C THR A 224 -18.58 -7.44 13.89
N GLY A 225 -18.44 -6.91 12.68
CA GLY A 225 -19.25 -5.79 12.22
C GLY A 225 -18.78 -4.45 12.81
N MET A 226 -17.50 -4.37 13.15
CA MET A 226 -16.90 -3.15 13.68
C MET A 226 -16.79 -2.11 12.58
N ASN A 227 -16.91 -0.84 12.93
CA ASN A 227 -16.38 0.24 12.11
C ASN A 227 -14.85 0.27 12.17
N HIS A 228 -14.26 0.99 11.23
CA HIS A 228 -12.82 1.01 11.04
C HIS A 228 -12.10 1.68 12.19
N GLN A 229 -12.67 2.75 12.77
CA GLN A 229 -12.05 3.39 13.94
C GLN A 229 -11.89 2.40 15.10
N LYS A 230 -12.94 1.64 15.42
CA LYS A 230 -12.90 0.60 16.45
C LYS A 230 -11.93 -0.53 16.09
N TYR A 231 -11.91 -0.93 14.83
CA TYR A 231 -10.96 -1.92 14.32
C TYR A 231 -9.50 -1.46 14.53
N LEU A 232 -9.15 -0.23 14.14
CA LEU A 232 -7.80 0.32 14.31
C LEU A 232 -7.41 0.45 15.80
N ILE A 233 -8.33 0.87 16.68
CA ILE A 233 -8.08 0.89 18.14
C ILE A 233 -7.71 -0.50 18.65
N LYS A 234 -8.45 -1.53 18.21
CA LYS A 234 -8.16 -2.92 18.60
C LYS A 234 -6.85 -3.43 18.00
N SER A 235 -6.55 -3.12 16.73
CA SER A 235 -5.28 -3.49 16.11
C SER A 235 -4.08 -2.84 16.82
N LEU A 236 -4.20 -1.55 17.16
CA LEU A 236 -3.19 -0.79 17.91
C LEU A 236 -2.92 -1.39 19.30
N THR A 237 -3.98 -1.83 19.98
CA THR A 237 -3.90 -2.42 21.32
C THR A 237 -3.71 -3.95 21.30
N LYS A 238 -3.48 -4.53 20.11
CA LYS A 238 -3.35 -5.98 19.88
C LYS A 238 -4.55 -6.80 20.41
N ALA A 239 -5.74 -6.21 20.37
CA ALA A 239 -6.99 -6.78 20.88
C ALA A 239 -7.87 -7.43 19.79
N LEU A 240 -7.33 -7.65 18.58
CA LEU A 240 -7.95 -8.47 17.54
C LEU A 240 -7.51 -9.94 17.62
N GLY A 241 -6.44 -10.25 18.35
CA GLY A 241 -6.03 -11.62 18.66
C GLY A 241 -4.91 -11.64 19.69
N ALA A 242 -4.98 -12.56 20.66
CA ALA A 242 -3.98 -12.73 21.72
C ALA A 242 -3.86 -14.19 22.16
N GLY A 243 -2.77 -14.53 22.85
CA GLY A 243 -2.51 -15.90 23.34
C GLY A 243 -2.17 -16.85 22.20
N SER A 244 -2.99 -17.88 21.99
CA SER A 244 -2.81 -18.88 20.93
C SER A 244 -3.39 -18.49 19.56
N SER A 245 -3.82 -17.24 19.40
CA SER A 245 -4.29 -16.74 18.10
C SER A 245 -3.14 -16.58 17.12
N VAL A 246 -3.45 -16.78 15.84
CA VAL A 246 -2.52 -16.55 14.73
C VAL A 246 -2.00 -15.11 14.71
N SER A 247 -0.73 -14.94 14.32
CA SER A 247 -0.02 -13.66 14.34
C SER A 247 -0.73 -12.54 13.55
N TYR A 248 -1.41 -12.90 12.46
CA TYR A 248 -2.00 -11.94 11.51
C TYR A 248 -3.34 -11.37 11.96
N CYS A 249 -3.85 -11.77 13.14
CA CYS A 249 -5.07 -11.19 13.69
C CYS A 249 -5.00 -9.68 13.91
N ASN A 250 -3.80 -9.15 14.18
CA ASN A 250 -3.58 -7.71 14.37
C ASN A 250 -2.73 -7.13 13.23
N ALA A 251 -2.76 -7.75 12.04
CA ALA A 251 -2.10 -7.21 10.87
C ALA A 251 -2.80 -5.92 10.43
N VAL A 252 -2.00 -4.96 9.97
CA VAL A 252 -2.50 -3.90 9.10
C VAL A 252 -2.68 -4.52 7.71
N THR A 253 -3.76 -4.19 7.02
CA THR A 253 -4.09 -4.70 5.68
C THR A 253 -4.04 -3.62 4.62
N ASP A 254 -4.06 -4.01 3.34
CA ASP A 254 -4.21 -3.10 2.20
C ASP A 254 -5.40 -2.16 2.38
N THR A 255 -6.53 -2.69 2.86
CA THR A 255 -7.76 -1.93 3.11
C THR A 255 -7.54 -0.84 4.15
N ASP A 256 -6.85 -1.17 5.26
CA ASP A 256 -6.56 -0.20 6.31
C ASP A 256 -5.71 0.95 5.77
N MET A 257 -4.67 0.62 5.01
CA MET A 257 -3.73 1.58 4.42
C MET A 257 -4.46 2.53 3.46
N TRP A 258 -5.32 2.01 2.58
CA TRP A 258 -6.03 2.83 1.59
C TRP A 258 -7.08 3.76 2.21
N ILE A 259 -7.81 3.32 3.23
CA ILE A 259 -8.77 4.20 3.91
C ILE A 259 -8.02 5.33 4.62
N ILE A 260 -6.93 5.04 5.33
CA ILE A 260 -6.12 6.07 6.02
C ILE A 260 -5.58 7.09 5.01
N ALA A 261 -5.00 6.64 3.90
CA ALA A 261 -4.45 7.52 2.87
C ALA A 261 -5.54 8.33 2.16
N GLY A 262 -6.66 7.69 1.80
CA GLY A 262 -7.76 8.34 1.08
C GLY A 262 -8.43 9.44 1.91
N VAL A 263 -8.67 9.20 3.20
CA VAL A 263 -9.16 10.23 4.13
C VAL A 263 -8.13 11.35 4.30
N THR A 264 -6.84 11.02 4.36
CA THR A 264 -5.76 12.02 4.43
C THR A 264 -5.80 12.98 3.23
N LYS A 265 -5.86 12.46 2.00
CA LYS A 265 -5.94 13.27 0.78
C LYS A 265 -7.22 14.12 0.73
N LEU A 266 -8.37 13.56 1.11
CA LEU A 266 -9.64 14.30 1.16
C LEU A 266 -9.57 15.47 2.16
N ILE A 267 -9.08 15.24 3.37
CA ILE A 267 -8.99 16.29 4.40
C ILE A 267 -7.92 17.33 4.04
N ALA A 268 -6.79 16.91 3.48
CA ALA A 268 -5.80 17.84 2.96
C ALA A 268 -6.38 18.76 1.88
N ALA A 269 -7.09 18.19 0.90
CA ALA A 269 -7.78 18.96 -0.13
C ALA A 269 -8.80 19.95 0.45
N SER A 270 -9.56 19.55 1.48
CA SER A 270 -10.55 20.42 2.14
C SER A 270 -9.92 21.61 2.90
N LYS A 271 -8.66 21.47 3.33
CA LYS A 271 -7.92 22.53 4.04
C LYS A 271 -7.17 23.46 3.09
N LYS A 272 -6.95 23.06 1.85
CA LYS A 272 -6.39 23.93 0.81
C LYS A 272 -7.49 24.91 0.40
N THR A 273 -7.22 26.21 0.56
CA THR A 273 -8.21 27.31 0.50
C THR A 273 -8.91 27.49 -0.85
N THR A 274 -8.49 26.75 -1.87
CA THR A 274 -8.96 26.88 -3.25
C THR A 274 -10.20 26.02 -3.54
N LEU A 275 -10.63 25.14 -2.63
CA LEU A 275 -11.79 24.26 -2.80
C LEU A 275 -12.81 24.43 -1.67
N ASN A 276 -14.08 24.58 -2.04
CA ASN A 276 -15.20 24.42 -1.12
C ASN A 276 -15.72 22.99 -1.21
N LEU A 277 -15.02 22.05 -0.58
CA LEU A 277 -15.56 20.71 -0.36
C LEU A 277 -16.56 20.84 0.79
N SER A 278 -17.85 20.57 0.55
CA SER A 278 -18.93 20.68 1.55
C SER A 278 -18.78 19.67 2.71
N ILE A 279 -17.73 19.80 3.51
CA ILE A 279 -17.38 18.99 4.68
C ILE A 279 -17.50 19.89 5.89
N SER A 280 -18.35 19.51 6.86
CA SER A 280 -18.50 20.31 8.08
C SER A 280 -17.22 20.33 8.90
N ALA A 281 -16.97 21.41 9.65
CA ALA A 281 -15.82 21.51 10.54
C ALA A 281 -15.76 20.36 11.59
N ALA A 282 -16.92 19.90 12.06
CA ALA A 282 -17.03 18.75 12.95
C ALA A 282 -16.57 17.46 12.26
N ALA A 283 -16.98 17.22 11.01
CA ALA A 283 -16.53 16.06 10.24
C ALA A 283 -15.02 16.13 9.96
N VAL A 284 -14.48 17.30 9.59
CA VAL A 284 -13.02 17.51 9.42
C VAL A 284 -12.27 17.14 10.70
N THR A 285 -12.78 17.56 11.87
CA THR A 285 -12.17 17.25 13.17
C THR A 285 -12.19 15.75 13.45
N ASN A 286 -13.32 15.08 13.21
CA ASN A 286 -13.44 13.63 13.40
C ASN A 286 -12.50 12.84 12.49
N TYR A 287 -12.45 13.20 11.20
CA TYR A 287 -11.52 12.59 10.25
C TYR A 287 -10.07 12.84 10.63
N LEU A 288 -9.72 14.03 11.11
CA LEU A 288 -8.36 14.31 11.58
C LEU A 288 -7.97 13.45 12.78
N ASN A 289 -8.89 13.24 13.73
CA ASN A 289 -8.68 12.35 14.86
C ASN A 289 -8.49 10.89 14.41
N TYR A 290 -9.29 10.45 13.43
CA TYR A 290 -9.12 9.13 12.80
C TYR A 290 -7.76 9.00 12.07
N ILE A 291 -7.34 10.00 11.29
CA ILE A 291 -6.04 10.01 10.62
C ILE A 291 -4.92 9.86 11.66
N LYS A 292 -4.96 10.63 12.77
CA LYS A 292 -3.97 10.54 13.84
C LYS A 292 -3.92 9.14 14.49
N LEU A 293 -5.06 8.48 14.65
CA LEU A 293 -5.14 7.09 15.11
C LEU A 293 -4.46 6.14 14.11
N GLY A 294 -4.77 6.28 12.82
CA GLY A 294 -4.14 5.49 11.75
C GLY A 294 -2.63 5.70 11.69
N VAL A 295 -2.17 6.95 11.69
CA VAL A 295 -0.75 7.32 11.71
C VAL A 295 -0.03 6.71 12.92
N ARG A 296 -0.63 6.80 14.12
CA ARG A 296 -0.06 6.17 15.32
C ARG A 296 0.05 4.65 15.17
N LEU A 297 -0.96 3.99 14.59
CA LEU A 297 -0.87 2.56 14.30
C LEU A 297 0.31 2.28 13.37
N LEU A 298 0.40 2.97 12.23
CA LEU A 298 1.47 2.75 11.27
C LEU A 298 2.86 2.98 11.86
N GLU A 299 3.03 4.07 12.61
CA GLU A 299 4.27 4.39 13.32
C GLU A 299 4.69 3.26 14.28
N THR A 300 3.76 2.74 15.08
CA THR A 300 4.07 1.62 16.01
C THR A 300 4.37 0.29 15.30
N ARG A 301 4.07 0.17 14.00
CA ARG A 301 4.37 -1.00 13.17
C ARG A 301 5.60 -0.82 12.30
N THR A 302 6.19 0.37 12.26
CA THR A 302 7.44 0.61 11.53
C THR A 302 8.64 0.36 12.45
N THR A 303 9.57 -0.47 11.99
CA THR A 303 10.82 -0.78 12.70
C THR A 303 12.00 -0.38 11.82
N LEU A 304 12.99 0.28 12.42
CA LEU A 304 14.25 0.59 11.76
C LEU A 304 15.25 -0.56 11.90
N LYS A 305 16.08 -0.75 10.88
CA LYS A 305 17.12 -1.79 10.83
C LYS A 305 18.39 -1.22 10.19
N ASP A 306 19.55 -1.57 10.72
CA ASP A 306 20.83 -1.27 10.10
C ASP A 306 21.00 -2.07 8.79
N LEU A 307 21.36 -1.37 7.72
CA LEU A 307 21.75 -1.91 6.41
C LEU A 307 23.10 -1.31 6.01
N ASN A 308 23.76 -1.91 5.03
CA ASN A 308 24.94 -1.32 4.40
C ASN A 308 24.55 -0.79 3.02
N ASP A 309 24.94 0.44 2.70
CA ASP A 309 24.86 0.93 1.33
C ASP A 309 25.95 0.28 0.44
N PHE A 310 25.97 0.61 -0.86
CA PHE A 310 26.96 0.05 -1.80
C PHE A 310 28.40 0.49 -1.53
N SER A 311 28.63 1.48 -0.65
CA SER A 311 29.96 1.86 -0.17
C SER A 311 30.36 1.16 1.12
N GLY A 312 29.48 0.32 1.68
CA GLY A 312 29.66 -0.36 2.96
C GLY A 312 29.34 0.52 4.17
N LYS A 313 28.79 1.72 3.98
CA LYS A 313 28.39 2.60 5.08
C LYS A 313 27.07 2.14 5.68
N ILE A 314 26.99 2.11 7.01
CA ILE A 314 25.76 1.79 7.72
C ILE A 314 24.72 2.90 7.49
N VAL A 315 23.54 2.49 7.04
CA VAL A 315 22.35 3.33 6.84
C VAL A 315 21.14 2.66 7.50
N GLN A 316 20.10 3.45 7.79
CA GLN A 316 18.85 2.91 8.35
C GLN A 316 17.90 2.50 7.22
N GLY A 317 17.42 1.26 7.24
CA GLY A 317 16.25 0.78 6.50
C GLY A 317 15.00 0.80 7.39
N ALA A 318 13.81 0.98 6.80
CA ALA A 318 12.54 0.92 7.51
C ALA A 318 11.71 -0.26 7.00
N ASN A 319 11.30 -1.14 7.90
CA ASN A 319 10.38 -2.24 7.64
C ASN A 319 9.03 -1.97 8.29
N PHE A 320 7.97 -2.49 7.68
CA PHE A 320 6.61 -2.35 8.17
C PHE A 320 6.00 -3.71 8.52
N ASP A 321 5.35 -3.74 9.69
CA ASP A 321 4.53 -4.85 10.19
C ASP A 321 5.26 -6.20 10.20
N LEU A 322 6.53 -6.20 10.59
CA LEU A 322 7.37 -7.39 10.66
C LEU A 322 6.72 -8.49 11.53
N GLY A 323 6.64 -9.69 10.97
CA GLY A 323 6.24 -10.90 11.70
C GLY A 323 4.74 -11.09 11.87
N VAL A 324 3.91 -10.11 11.51
CA VAL A 324 2.47 -10.29 11.66
C VAL A 324 1.93 -11.37 10.74
N TRP A 325 2.54 -11.59 9.58
CA TRP A 325 2.09 -12.57 8.60
C TRP A 325 2.76 -13.94 8.74
N ASP A 326 3.66 -14.14 9.71
CA ASP A 326 4.46 -15.36 9.86
C ASP A 326 3.61 -16.66 9.94
N ASP A 327 2.43 -16.58 10.57
CA ASP A 327 1.53 -17.73 10.69
C ASP A 327 0.56 -17.89 9.50
N HIS A 328 0.57 -16.97 8.53
CA HIS A 328 -0.30 -17.04 7.36
C HIS A 328 0.22 -18.06 6.34
N GLU A 329 -0.67 -18.80 5.69
CA GLU A 329 -0.27 -19.92 4.82
C GLU A 329 0.61 -19.49 3.65
N ASP A 330 0.34 -18.31 3.09
CA ASP A 330 1.13 -17.71 2.01
C ASP A 330 2.60 -17.48 2.37
N TYR A 331 2.93 -17.41 3.67
CA TYR A 331 4.25 -17.10 4.22
C TYR A 331 4.99 -18.34 4.74
N LYS A 332 4.42 -19.54 4.62
CA LYS A 332 5.02 -20.80 5.13
C LYS A 332 6.43 -21.09 4.57
N TYR A 333 6.77 -20.56 3.40
CA TYR A 333 8.00 -20.85 2.66
C TYR A 333 8.91 -19.64 2.46
N THR A 334 8.74 -18.57 3.26
CA THR A 334 9.51 -17.31 3.16
C THR A 334 11.03 -17.44 3.31
N GLY A 335 11.52 -18.54 3.88
CA GLY A 335 12.95 -18.87 4.00
C GLY A 335 13.43 -19.99 3.06
N TYR A 336 12.59 -20.47 2.15
CA TYR A 336 12.99 -21.47 1.16
C TYR A 336 13.51 -20.77 -0.10
N GLU A 337 14.83 -20.61 -0.23
CA GLU A 337 15.45 -19.80 -1.29
C GLU A 337 15.87 -20.59 -2.55
N LEU A 338 15.48 -21.87 -2.64
CA LEU A 338 15.77 -22.68 -3.82
C LEU A 338 14.76 -22.40 -4.96
N ALA A 339 15.20 -22.54 -6.21
CA ALA A 339 14.39 -22.25 -7.38
C ALA A 339 13.34 -23.34 -7.68
N GLU A 340 13.57 -24.56 -7.20
CA GLU A 340 12.65 -25.69 -7.36
C GLU A 340 11.39 -25.52 -6.52
N TYR A 341 10.25 -26.01 -7.01
CA TYR A 341 9.00 -25.97 -6.24
C TYR A 341 9.14 -26.70 -4.89
N PRO A 342 8.68 -26.13 -3.76
CA PRO A 342 8.76 -26.77 -2.45
C PRO A 342 7.98 -28.09 -2.44
N ARG A 343 8.67 -29.21 -2.21
CA ARG A 343 8.08 -30.56 -2.11
C ARG A 343 8.44 -31.16 -0.75
N PHE A 344 7.80 -30.63 0.30
CA PHE A 344 8.14 -30.96 1.67
C PHE A 344 6.99 -31.63 2.40
N ASN A 345 7.35 -32.48 3.37
CA ASN A 345 6.42 -32.90 4.42
C ASN A 345 6.36 -31.81 5.52
N ASP A 346 5.36 -31.88 6.40
CA ASP A 346 5.13 -30.87 7.43
C ASP A 346 6.31 -30.64 8.39
N LYS A 347 7.22 -31.61 8.56
CA LYS A 347 8.37 -31.49 9.47
C LYS A 347 9.44 -30.54 8.93
N ASP A 348 9.59 -30.47 7.61
CA ASP A 348 10.57 -29.61 6.95
C ASP A 348 10.09 -28.15 6.88
N LEU A 349 8.77 -27.89 6.99
CA LEU A 349 8.20 -26.53 6.96
C LEU A 349 8.79 -25.61 8.03
N LYS A 350 9.06 -26.13 9.23
CA LYS A 350 9.63 -25.33 10.32
C LYS A 350 11.04 -24.83 10.00
N LYS A 351 11.79 -25.55 9.15
CA LYS A 351 13.13 -25.15 8.72
C LYS A 351 13.08 -23.96 7.74
N TYR A 352 12.00 -23.86 6.96
CA TYR A 352 11.90 -22.92 5.84
C TYR A 352 10.93 -21.77 6.07
N SER A 353 10.25 -21.72 7.21
CA SER A 353 9.49 -20.54 7.63
C SER A 353 10.44 -19.55 8.29
N LYS A 354 10.67 -18.41 7.62
CA LYS A 354 11.42 -17.30 8.21
C LYS A 354 10.51 -16.55 9.18
N LYS A 355 11.04 -16.22 10.36
CA LYS A 355 10.35 -15.34 11.32
C LYS A 355 10.60 -13.88 11.01
N ASN A 356 9.65 -13.04 11.42
CA ASN A 356 9.64 -11.61 11.17
C ASN A 356 9.60 -11.25 9.67
N ALA A 357 8.86 -12.01 8.86
CA ALA A 357 8.68 -11.65 7.46
C ALA A 357 7.90 -10.32 7.36
N SER A 358 8.33 -9.42 6.48
CA SER A 358 7.52 -8.24 6.11
C SER A 358 6.57 -8.60 4.97
N TRP A 359 5.81 -7.63 4.48
CA TRP A 359 4.94 -7.82 3.31
C TRP A 359 5.75 -8.19 2.07
N ASP A 360 5.15 -8.97 1.18
CA ASP A 360 5.72 -9.18 -0.14
C ASP A 360 5.74 -7.86 -0.95
N ILE A 361 6.72 -7.71 -1.84
CA ILE A 361 6.97 -6.44 -2.52
C ILE A 361 5.83 -6.01 -3.44
N SER A 362 4.99 -6.94 -3.92
CA SER A 362 3.80 -6.62 -4.70
C SER A 362 2.68 -5.99 -3.86
N HIS A 363 2.55 -6.35 -2.57
CA HIS A 363 1.61 -5.67 -1.66
C HIS A 363 2.27 -4.43 -1.04
N ALA A 364 3.55 -4.47 -0.71
CA ALA A 364 4.29 -3.36 -0.14
C ALA A 364 4.37 -2.09 -1.02
N ARG A 365 4.02 -2.17 -2.31
CA ARG A 365 3.82 -0.98 -3.16
C ARG A 365 2.82 0.03 -2.57
N ARG A 366 1.93 -0.42 -1.68
CA ARG A 366 1.02 0.44 -0.92
C ARG A 366 1.79 1.39 0.00
N PHE A 367 2.92 0.96 0.55
CA PHE A 367 3.75 1.76 1.45
C PHE A 367 4.20 3.04 0.76
N ILE A 368 4.59 2.93 -0.52
CA ILE A 368 5.04 4.07 -1.32
C ILE A 368 3.97 5.15 -1.33
N ASN A 369 2.75 4.78 -1.72
CA ASN A 369 1.64 5.70 -1.87
C ASN A 369 1.15 6.26 -0.53
N VAL A 370 1.00 5.41 0.48
CA VAL A 370 0.41 5.81 1.77
C VAL A 370 1.40 6.62 2.60
N PHE A 371 2.65 6.17 2.74
CA PHE A 371 3.63 6.93 3.51
C PHE A 371 3.96 8.26 2.85
N GLN A 372 4.06 8.29 1.51
CA GLN A 372 4.21 9.54 0.77
C GLN A 372 3.01 10.48 0.97
N THR A 373 1.78 9.96 0.89
CA THR A 373 0.56 10.74 1.17
C THR A 373 0.58 11.38 2.55
N LEU A 374 0.96 10.62 3.58
CA LEU A 374 1.07 11.12 4.94
C LEU A 374 2.21 12.14 5.06
N TYR A 375 3.36 11.87 4.45
CA TYR A 375 4.53 12.74 4.46
C TYR A 375 4.25 14.12 3.86
N GLU A 376 3.67 14.16 2.66
CA GLU A 376 3.35 15.39 1.92
C GLU A 376 2.37 16.29 2.66
N ASN A 377 1.44 15.68 3.40
CA ASN A 377 0.34 16.38 4.06
C ASN A 377 0.57 16.58 5.56
N LYS A 378 1.69 16.10 6.12
CA LYS A 378 1.92 16.10 7.57
C LYS A 378 1.88 17.48 8.18
N THR A 379 2.50 18.49 7.54
CA THR A 379 2.53 19.86 8.06
C THR A 379 1.12 20.47 8.06
N LEU A 380 0.38 20.33 6.95
CA LEU A 380 -0.99 20.85 6.80
C LEU A 380 -1.96 20.20 7.81
N LEU A 381 -1.72 18.94 8.15
CA LEU A 381 -2.58 18.16 9.03
C LEU A 381 -2.09 18.12 10.48
N GLY A 382 -0.92 18.65 10.80
CA GLY A 382 -0.32 18.57 12.13
C GLY A 382 0.02 17.14 12.54
N LEU A 383 0.61 16.37 11.62
CA LEU A 383 1.11 15.01 11.83
C LEU A 383 2.64 15.06 12.01
N THR A 384 3.18 14.12 12.78
CA THR A 384 4.63 13.97 13.04
C THR A 384 5.27 12.83 12.27
N PHE A 385 4.46 11.88 11.78
CA PHE A 385 4.88 10.69 11.07
C PHE A 385 4.19 10.59 9.70
N PRO A 386 4.88 10.08 8.66
CA PRO A 386 6.29 9.70 8.66
C PRO A 386 7.23 10.92 8.65
N SER A 387 8.41 10.75 9.24
CA SER A 387 9.50 11.73 9.16
C SER A 387 10.30 11.53 7.87
N GLN A 388 11.18 12.47 7.54
CA GLN A 388 12.09 12.32 6.39
C GLN A 388 13.00 11.10 6.56
N ALA A 389 13.45 10.81 7.79
CA ALA A 389 14.25 9.64 8.09
C ALA A 389 13.49 8.33 7.84
N ILE A 390 12.17 8.29 8.07
CA ILE A 390 11.34 7.12 7.74
C ILE A 390 11.21 6.96 6.22
N MET A 391 10.99 8.04 5.47
CA MET A 391 10.92 7.97 4.01
C MET A 391 12.25 7.51 3.40
N GLN A 392 13.37 8.04 3.89
CA GLN A 392 14.70 7.58 3.53
C GLN A 392 14.94 6.12 3.95
N GLY A 393 14.43 5.72 5.12
CA GLY A 393 14.48 4.33 5.57
C GLY A 393 13.74 3.37 4.64
N LEU A 394 12.55 3.75 4.15
CA LEU A 394 11.81 2.94 3.18
C LEU A 394 12.59 2.82 1.86
N ALA A 395 13.18 3.92 1.38
CA ALA A 395 14.04 3.93 0.20
C ALA A 395 15.27 3.02 0.39
N ASN A 396 15.98 3.15 1.51
CA ASN A 396 17.13 2.32 1.86
C ASN A 396 16.77 0.84 1.98
N GLN A 397 15.61 0.51 2.58
CA GLN A 397 15.16 -0.87 2.70
C GLN A 397 14.92 -1.48 1.32
N PHE A 398 14.29 -0.75 0.40
CA PHE A 398 14.10 -1.22 -0.97
C PHE A 398 15.43 -1.42 -1.72
N ILE A 399 16.32 -0.42 -1.72
CA ILE A 399 17.54 -0.44 -2.54
C ILE A 399 18.69 -1.26 -1.95
N TYR A 400 18.80 -1.38 -0.62
CA TYR A 400 19.90 -2.10 0.03
C TYR A 400 19.45 -3.36 0.77
N GLY A 401 18.16 -3.45 1.11
CA GLY A 401 17.60 -4.61 1.80
C GLY A 401 16.93 -5.61 0.87
N THR A 402 16.30 -5.14 -0.21
CA THR A 402 15.50 -5.98 -1.12
C THR A 402 16.19 -6.24 -2.45
N PHE A 403 16.85 -5.24 -3.05
CA PHE A 403 17.57 -5.36 -4.31
C PHE A 403 18.88 -6.17 -4.13
N ASN A 404 19.20 -7.02 -5.10
CA ASN A 404 20.37 -7.91 -5.07
C ASN A 404 21.73 -7.20 -5.30
N GLY A 405 21.73 -5.91 -5.63
CA GLY A 405 22.96 -5.15 -5.89
C GLY A 405 23.50 -5.27 -7.32
N ASP A 406 22.90 -6.11 -8.17
CA ASP A 406 23.31 -6.28 -9.57
C ASP A 406 22.57 -5.27 -10.46
N PHE A 407 23.27 -4.23 -10.89
CA PHE A 407 22.70 -3.19 -11.73
C PHE A 407 22.49 -3.63 -13.19
N ASP A 408 23.14 -4.69 -13.67
CA ASP A 408 23.02 -5.15 -15.06
C ASP A 408 21.88 -6.18 -15.20
N MET A 409 21.66 -6.99 -14.16
CA MET A 409 20.56 -7.95 -14.05
C MET A 409 19.83 -7.81 -12.71
N PRO A 410 19.12 -6.68 -12.47
CA PRO A 410 18.43 -6.48 -11.21
C PRO A 410 17.46 -7.61 -10.88
N LEU A 411 17.48 -8.01 -9.61
CA LEU A 411 16.49 -8.89 -8.97
C LEU A 411 16.14 -8.34 -7.59
N PHE A 412 14.95 -8.68 -7.14
CA PHE A 412 14.42 -8.23 -5.87
C PHE A 412 13.95 -9.40 -5.05
N ALA A 413 14.29 -9.37 -3.76
CA ALA A 413 13.72 -10.27 -2.78
C ALA A 413 12.19 -10.18 -2.79
N ASN A 414 11.51 -11.32 -2.67
CA ASN A 414 10.04 -11.35 -2.69
C ASN A 414 9.39 -10.54 -1.56
N PHE A 415 10.10 -10.30 -0.45
CA PHE A 415 9.59 -9.60 0.72
C PHE A 415 10.42 -8.35 1.07
N MET A 416 9.75 -7.33 1.60
CA MET A 416 10.40 -6.05 1.94
C MET A 416 11.47 -6.15 3.02
N ASP A 417 11.46 -7.17 3.87
CA ASP A 417 12.52 -7.38 4.87
C ASP A 417 13.84 -7.91 4.29
N GLY A 418 13.85 -8.18 2.98
CA GLY A 418 14.95 -8.80 2.26
C GLY A 418 14.89 -10.34 2.24
N SER A 419 13.86 -10.96 2.82
CA SER A 419 13.67 -12.39 2.63
C SER A 419 13.25 -12.69 1.19
N ASN A 420 13.79 -13.78 0.64
CA ASN A 420 13.60 -14.12 -0.77
C ASN A 420 13.09 -15.55 -0.98
N GLY A 421 12.40 -16.12 0.00
CA GLY A 421 11.79 -17.43 -0.17
C GLY A 421 10.54 -17.41 -1.04
N TRP A 422 9.91 -18.56 -1.16
CA TRP A 422 8.67 -18.71 -1.90
C TRP A 422 7.48 -18.04 -1.23
N PHE A 423 6.57 -17.53 -2.04
CA PHE A 423 5.32 -16.91 -1.60
C PHE A 423 4.10 -17.58 -2.23
N ARG A 424 2.98 -17.66 -1.48
CA ARG A 424 1.68 -18.16 -1.98
C ARG A 424 1.72 -19.58 -2.56
N VAL A 425 2.57 -20.45 -2.02
CA VAL A 425 2.67 -21.85 -2.41
C VAL A 425 1.34 -22.56 -2.19
N GLY A 426 0.71 -23.05 -3.26
CA GLY A 426 -0.58 -23.73 -3.18
C GLY A 426 -1.79 -22.81 -2.97
N TYR A 427 -1.64 -21.49 -3.18
CA TYR A 427 -2.68 -20.50 -2.90
C TYR A 427 -4.04 -20.87 -3.50
N LEU A 428 -5.07 -20.88 -2.63
CA LEU A 428 -6.44 -21.31 -2.94
C LEU A 428 -6.55 -22.73 -3.48
N GLY A 429 -5.67 -23.64 -3.02
CA GLY A 429 -5.66 -25.04 -3.42
C GLY A 429 -5.10 -25.29 -4.82
N ARG A 430 -4.46 -24.30 -5.44
CA ARG A 430 -3.89 -24.43 -6.80
C ARG A 430 -2.60 -25.24 -6.76
N VAL A 431 -2.63 -26.42 -7.36
CA VAL A 431 -1.50 -27.34 -7.41
C VAL A 431 -0.34 -26.73 -8.21
N GLY A 432 0.87 -26.76 -7.65
CA GLY A 432 2.05 -26.22 -8.31
C GLY A 432 2.04 -24.71 -8.51
N PHE A 433 1.16 -23.98 -7.82
CA PHE A 433 1.13 -22.52 -7.84
C PHE A 433 2.08 -21.93 -6.79
N GLY A 434 2.76 -20.84 -7.11
CA GLY A 434 3.56 -20.03 -6.18
C GLY A 434 4.47 -19.04 -6.89
N TYR A 435 5.09 -18.14 -6.11
CA TYR A 435 6.13 -17.23 -6.57
C TYR A 435 7.47 -17.75 -6.04
N ALA A 436 8.38 -18.13 -6.91
CA ALA A 436 9.73 -18.57 -6.53
C ALA A 436 10.60 -17.35 -6.13
N PRO A 437 11.80 -17.55 -5.56
CA PRO A 437 12.73 -16.47 -5.26
C PRO A 437 12.93 -15.54 -6.45
N ASN A 438 12.80 -14.24 -6.20
CA ASN A 438 12.84 -13.15 -7.18
C ASN A 438 11.71 -13.08 -8.22
N ASP A 439 10.71 -13.96 -8.20
CA ASP A 439 9.61 -13.93 -9.18
C ASP A 439 8.74 -12.67 -9.04
N GLN A 440 8.79 -11.98 -7.90
CA GLN A 440 8.13 -10.69 -7.72
C GLN A 440 8.90 -9.48 -8.24
N SER A 441 10.04 -9.65 -8.93
CA SER A 441 10.86 -8.52 -9.41
C SER A 441 10.09 -7.54 -10.30
N ILE A 442 9.04 -8.00 -11.00
CA ILE A 442 8.10 -7.14 -11.74
C ILE A 442 7.43 -6.05 -10.89
N ALA A 443 7.26 -6.28 -9.57
CA ALA A 443 6.68 -5.32 -8.66
C ALA A 443 7.57 -4.08 -8.49
N ALA A 444 8.87 -4.18 -8.70
CA ALA A 444 9.76 -3.03 -8.74
C ALA A 444 9.40 -2.08 -9.90
N LEU A 445 9.03 -2.61 -11.07
CA LEU A 445 8.62 -1.81 -12.24
C LEU A 445 7.24 -1.18 -12.02
N THR A 446 6.29 -1.95 -11.51
CA THR A 446 4.87 -1.56 -11.49
C THR A 446 4.42 -0.91 -10.18
N GLY A 447 5.15 -1.11 -9.10
CA GLY A 447 4.77 -0.68 -7.75
C GLY A 447 5.00 0.79 -7.42
N GLY A 448 5.56 1.58 -8.33
CA GLY A 448 5.87 2.99 -8.06
C GLY A 448 7.11 3.21 -7.19
N TYR A 449 7.92 2.17 -6.95
CA TYR A 449 9.16 2.28 -6.17
C TYR A 449 10.16 3.31 -6.72
N GLY A 450 10.07 3.67 -8.01
CA GLY A 450 10.85 4.75 -8.63
C GLY A 450 10.63 6.12 -7.98
N PHE A 451 9.46 6.36 -7.38
CA PHE A 451 9.18 7.60 -6.62
C PHE A 451 10.06 7.74 -5.37
N LEU A 452 10.59 6.64 -4.82
CA LEU A 452 11.52 6.70 -3.69
C LEU A 452 12.90 7.27 -4.05
N SER A 453 13.16 7.51 -5.34
CA SER A 453 14.38 8.17 -5.81
C SER A 453 14.57 9.58 -5.24
N GLU A 454 13.49 10.24 -4.82
CA GLU A 454 13.52 11.50 -4.05
C GLU A 454 14.31 11.38 -2.73
N TYR A 455 14.40 10.18 -2.17
CA TYR A 455 15.01 9.94 -0.86
C TYR A 455 16.32 9.14 -0.93
N ASN A 456 16.64 8.52 -2.08
CA ASN A 456 17.89 7.82 -2.31
C ASN A 456 18.28 7.81 -3.79
N VAL A 457 19.43 8.41 -4.12
CA VAL A 457 19.93 8.56 -5.49
C VAL A 457 20.29 7.23 -6.18
N ASP A 458 20.61 6.18 -5.43
CA ASP A 458 20.91 4.88 -6.02
C ASP A 458 19.65 4.20 -6.58
N ILE A 459 18.46 4.58 -6.11
CA ILE A 459 17.19 4.18 -6.75
C ILE A 459 17.09 4.81 -8.14
N SER A 460 17.49 6.07 -8.33
CA SER A 460 17.55 6.67 -9.68
C SER A 460 18.46 5.87 -10.61
N LYS A 461 19.65 5.48 -10.13
CA LYS A 461 20.59 4.67 -10.92
C LYS A 461 19.98 3.31 -11.28
N LEU A 462 19.37 2.63 -10.31
CA LEU A 462 18.71 1.35 -10.50
C LEU A 462 17.59 1.43 -11.54
N PHE A 463 16.71 2.42 -11.43
CA PHE A 463 15.57 2.56 -12.34
C PHE A 463 15.99 2.94 -13.76
N CYS A 464 17.07 3.71 -13.91
CA CYS A 464 17.74 3.90 -15.20
C CYS A 464 18.20 2.56 -15.81
N LYS A 465 18.84 1.70 -15.01
CA LYS A 465 19.30 0.39 -15.49
C LYS A 465 18.15 -0.58 -15.77
N LEU A 466 17.08 -0.54 -14.98
CA LEU A 466 15.84 -1.27 -15.28
C LEU A 466 15.25 -0.86 -16.62
N GLU A 467 15.20 0.45 -16.93
CA GLU A 467 14.74 0.96 -18.23
C GLU A 467 15.61 0.42 -19.38
N VAL A 468 16.93 0.42 -19.24
CA VAL A 468 17.84 -0.16 -20.24
C VAL A 468 17.63 -1.67 -20.38
N MET A 469 17.52 -2.39 -19.27
CA MET A 469 17.40 -3.85 -19.23
C MET A 469 16.13 -4.33 -19.95
N VAL A 470 14.96 -3.76 -19.63
CA VAL A 470 13.68 -4.22 -20.21
C VAL A 470 13.58 -3.92 -21.71
N ASN A 471 14.32 -2.93 -22.21
CA ASN A 471 14.40 -2.58 -23.63
C ASN A 471 15.59 -3.25 -24.35
N SER A 472 16.45 -4.00 -23.65
CA SER A 472 17.66 -4.60 -24.22
C SER A 472 17.34 -5.71 -25.22
N LYS A 473 18.15 -5.80 -26.27
CA LYS A 473 18.11 -6.89 -27.27
C LYS A 473 19.18 -7.96 -27.03
N SER A 474 20.05 -7.77 -26.04
CA SER A 474 21.11 -8.74 -25.74
C SER A 474 20.51 -10.07 -25.28
N ALA A 475 21.01 -11.19 -25.81
CA ALA A 475 20.41 -12.51 -25.58
C ALA A 475 20.39 -12.90 -24.09
N ASN A 476 21.47 -12.62 -23.35
CA ASN A 476 21.57 -12.90 -21.91
C ASN A 476 20.59 -12.06 -21.08
N ILE A 477 20.54 -10.74 -21.33
CA ILE A 477 19.62 -9.83 -20.64
C ILE A 477 18.17 -10.18 -20.99
N ARG A 478 17.88 -10.52 -22.25
CA ARG A 478 16.54 -10.94 -22.65
C ARG A 478 16.09 -12.20 -21.95
N LYS A 479 16.97 -13.20 -21.80
CA LYS A 479 16.66 -14.40 -21.01
C LYS A 479 16.32 -14.03 -19.56
N HIS A 480 17.13 -13.16 -18.93
CA HIS A 480 16.87 -12.67 -17.58
C HIS A 480 15.49 -12.01 -17.44
N VAL A 481 15.13 -11.12 -18.37
CA VAL A 481 13.83 -10.45 -18.36
C VAL A 481 12.67 -11.43 -18.56
N ILE A 482 12.82 -12.42 -19.45
CA ILE A 482 11.81 -13.47 -19.64
C ILE A 482 11.59 -14.25 -18.33
N ASP A 483 12.69 -14.64 -17.67
CA ASP A 483 12.65 -15.54 -16.52
C ASP A 483 12.08 -14.86 -15.26
N HIS A 484 12.27 -13.54 -15.08
CA HIS A 484 11.98 -12.84 -13.82
C HIS A 484 10.99 -11.68 -13.90
N TYR A 485 10.75 -11.13 -15.09
CA TYR A 485 9.86 -9.96 -15.25
C TYR A 485 8.64 -10.26 -16.13
N GLU A 486 8.77 -11.21 -17.05
CA GLU A 486 7.64 -11.65 -17.87
C GLU A 486 7.00 -12.92 -17.34
N SER A 487 7.74 -13.73 -16.58
CA SER A 487 7.29 -15.00 -16.01
C SER A 487 7.21 -14.95 -14.49
N VAL A 488 6.14 -14.35 -13.97
CA VAL A 488 6.09 -13.82 -12.60
C VAL A 488 5.51 -14.79 -11.57
N TYR A 489 5.04 -15.97 -11.99
CA TYR A 489 4.62 -17.05 -11.07
C TYR A 489 4.68 -18.41 -11.74
N GLN A 490 4.67 -19.46 -10.93
CA GLN A 490 4.45 -20.84 -11.37
C GLN A 490 2.97 -21.21 -11.25
N ASN A 491 2.48 -22.01 -12.18
CA ASN A 491 1.18 -22.64 -12.14
C ASN A 491 1.29 -24.04 -12.75
N ASN A 492 0.76 -25.06 -12.09
CA ASN A 492 1.01 -26.46 -12.45
C ASN A 492 2.52 -26.77 -12.65
N TYR A 493 3.37 -26.20 -11.78
CA TYR A 493 4.84 -26.37 -11.82
C TYR A 493 5.52 -25.78 -13.07
N VAL A 494 4.83 -24.95 -13.85
CA VAL A 494 5.37 -24.28 -15.03
C VAL A 494 5.32 -22.78 -14.82
N LYS A 495 6.41 -22.07 -15.16
CA LYS A 495 6.44 -20.61 -15.16
C LYS A 495 5.51 -20.07 -16.25
N VAL A 496 4.61 -19.17 -15.88
CA VAL A 496 3.63 -18.57 -16.80
C VAL A 496 4.12 -17.20 -17.23
N ARG A 497 4.33 -17.03 -18.55
CA ARG A 497 4.69 -15.74 -19.15
C ARG A 497 3.44 -14.88 -19.35
N SER A 498 3.30 -13.78 -18.62
CA SER A 498 2.17 -12.85 -18.72
C SER A 498 2.45 -11.64 -19.62
N ALA A 499 3.70 -11.20 -19.73
CA ALA A 499 4.13 -10.07 -20.54
C ALA A 499 5.13 -10.46 -21.63
N ASP A 500 5.33 -9.56 -22.60
CA ASP A 500 6.39 -9.68 -23.61
C ASP A 500 6.92 -8.29 -23.94
N TYR A 501 8.03 -7.89 -23.33
CA TYR A 501 8.62 -6.56 -23.49
C TYR A 501 9.19 -6.32 -24.90
N THR A 502 9.29 -7.36 -25.74
CA THR A 502 9.64 -7.20 -27.17
C THR A 502 8.41 -6.89 -28.03
N ASN A 503 7.21 -7.21 -27.54
CA ASN A 503 5.94 -6.93 -28.19
C ASN A 503 5.22 -5.79 -27.47
N LEU A 504 5.43 -4.55 -27.93
CA LEU A 504 4.80 -3.36 -27.37
C LEU A 504 3.27 -3.32 -27.55
N ASN A 505 2.68 -4.24 -28.33
CA ASN A 505 1.23 -4.39 -28.47
C ASN A 505 0.64 -5.37 -27.45
N ASN A 506 1.47 -6.08 -26.68
CA ASN A 506 1.00 -6.94 -25.59
C ASN A 506 0.38 -6.06 -24.48
N ALA A 507 -0.87 -6.38 -24.09
CA ALA A 507 -1.63 -5.59 -23.14
C ALA A 507 -0.95 -5.48 -21.76
N GLU A 508 -0.39 -6.58 -21.26
CA GLU A 508 0.33 -6.62 -19.97
C GLU A 508 1.61 -5.79 -20.04
N THR A 509 2.38 -5.90 -21.13
CA THR A 509 3.57 -5.07 -21.39
C THR A 509 3.23 -3.59 -21.34
N GLN A 510 2.15 -3.19 -22.02
CA GLN A 510 1.71 -1.80 -22.03
C GLN A 510 1.27 -1.32 -20.64
N SER A 511 0.51 -2.12 -19.90
CA SER A 511 0.09 -1.80 -18.51
C SER A 511 1.29 -1.70 -17.57
N ASN A 512 2.28 -2.60 -17.71
CA ASN A 512 3.53 -2.55 -16.95
C ASN A 512 4.31 -1.27 -17.24
N PHE A 513 4.44 -0.89 -18.51
CA PHE A 513 5.10 0.35 -18.90
C PHE A 513 4.33 1.61 -18.51
N LEU A 514 3.00 1.59 -18.55
CA LEU A 514 2.17 2.68 -18.06
C LEU A 514 2.32 2.88 -16.55
N SER A 515 2.64 1.83 -15.80
CA SER A 515 2.95 1.95 -14.37
C SER A 515 4.41 2.37 -14.12
N PHE A 516 5.33 1.91 -14.97
CA PHE A 516 6.78 2.10 -14.81
C PHE A 516 7.24 3.50 -15.20
N TYR A 517 6.94 3.97 -16.42
CA TYR A 517 7.47 5.24 -16.91
C TYR A 517 7.07 6.42 -16.04
N PRO A 518 5.81 6.60 -15.61
CA PRO A 518 5.42 7.66 -14.69
C PRO A 518 6.23 7.73 -13.39
N ALA A 519 6.72 6.60 -12.88
CA ALA A 519 7.55 6.54 -11.68
C ALA A 519 9.00 7.02 -11.91
N LEU A 520 9.40 7.29 -13.16
CA LEU A 520 10.72 7.78 -13.54
C LEU A 520 10.81 9.31 -13.63
N TYR A 521 9.74 10.05 -13.31
CA TYR A 521 9.69 11.50 -13.56
C TYR A 521 10.85 12.29 -12.89
N ASN A 522 11.34 11.78 -11.76
CA ASN A 522 12.45 12.37 -11.01
C ASN A 522 13.81 11.67 -11.24
N VAL A 523 13.87 10.70 -12.15
CA VAL A 523 15.12 9.99 -12.49
C VAL A 523 15.85 10.77 -13.58
N SER A 524 17.17 10.97 -13.42
CA SER A 524 17.99 11.72 -14.39
C SER A 524 17.78 11.23 -15.84
N HIS A 525 17.76 12.15 -16.81
CA HIS A 525 17.69 11.84 -18.24
C HIS A 525 18.91 11.10 -18.74
N SER A 526 20.08 11.45 -18.21
CA SER A 526 21.33 10.75 -18.50
C SER A 526 21.38 9.50 -17.65
N CYS A 527 20.86 8.39 -18.17
CA CYS A 527 21.21 7.07 -17.68
C CYS A 527 22.64 6.78 -18.16
N PRO A 528 23.65 6.76 -17.26
CA PRO A 528 25.03 6.52 -17.64
C PRO A 528 25.29 5.10 -18.14
#